data_AF-A0A9C9GBQ7-F1
#
_entry.id   AF-A0A9C9GBQ7-F1
#
_cell.length_a   1.000
_cell.length_b   1.000
_cell.length_c   1.000
_cell.angle_alpha   90.00
_cell.angle_beta   90.00
_cell.angle_gamma   90.00
#
_symmetry.space_group_name_H-M   'P 1'
#
loop_
_entity.id
_entity.type
_entity.pdbx_description
1 polymer ?
#
loop_
_entity_poly.entity_id
_entity_poly.type
_entity_poly.pdbx_seq_one_letter_code
_entity_poly.pdbx_strand_id
1 'polypeptide(L)'
;MGVLNITPDSFSDGGDFFSPEKAVQHALQMAADGAAIIDIGGESTRPGAEPVPEADEIRRVVPVIEALQSRLEVPISVDTQKPGVMRAAVQAGAGFINDVNALREPGALDAAAECGVPVCLMHMRGDPGTM
;
A
#
# COMPACT_ATOMS: atom_id res chain seq x y z
N MET A 1 3.26 -12.94 -2.98
CA MET A 1 3.01 -11.58 -2.50
C MET A 1 2.08 -11.69 -1.31
N GLY A 2 2.54 -11.29 -0.11
CA GLY A 2 1.72 -11.24 1.10
C GLY A 2 1.04 -9.88 1.20
N VAL A 3 -0.26 -9.85 1.49
CA VAL A 3 -1.07 -8.62 1.49
C VAL A 3 -1.22 -8.10 2.92
N LEU A 4 -0.79 -6.87 3.16
CA LEU A 4 -0.83 -6.17 4.44
C LEU A 4 -1.76 -4.95 4.34
N ASN A 5 -3.04 -5.15 4.69
CA ASN A 5 -4.03 -4.08 4.67
C ASN A 5 -3.98 -3.25 5.95
N ILE A 6 -3.58 -1.99 5.85
CA ILE A 6 -3.51 -1.03 6.94
C ILE A 6 -4.81 -0.24 7.03
N THR A 7 -5.90 -0.92 7.36
CA THR A 7 -7.19 -0.29 7.66
C THR A 7 -7.41 -0.20 9.17
N PRO A 8 -8.23 0.76 9.66
CA PRO A 8 -8.55 0.89 11.09
C PRO A 8 -9.00 -0.43 11.74
N ASP A 9 -9.72 -1.26 10.99
CA ASP A 9 -10.23 -2.55 11.47
C ASP A 9 -9.16 -3.66 11.50
N SER A 10 -8.08 -3.54 10.71
CA SER A 10 -7.11 -4.63 10.52
C SER A 10 -6.05 -4.71 11.62
N PHE A 11 -5.78 -3.60 12.31
CA PHE A 11 -4.71 -3.51 13.33
C PHE A 11 -5.14 -2.74 14.59
N SER A 12 -6.44 -2.64 14.84
CA SER A 12 -6.98 -2.14 16.10
C SER A 12 -6.97 -3.21 17.19
N ASP A 13 -6.70 -2.80 18.42
CA ASP A 13 -6.76 -3.64 19.63
C ASP A 13 -8.18 -3.74 20.23
N GLY A 14 -9.22 -3.59 19.41
CA GLY A 14 -10.59 -3.38 19.91
C GLY A 14 -10.86 -1.95 20.40
N GLY A 15 -9.99 -0.99 20.02
CA GLY A 15 -10.21 0.46 20.14
C GLY A 15 -9.74 1.19 18.88
N ASP A 16 -10.05 2.49 18.75
CA ASP A 16 -9.86 3.29 17.52
C ASP A 16 -8.39 3.59 17.13
N PHE A 17 -7.40 3.01 17.80
CA PHE A 17 -5.99 3.33 17.60
C PHE A 17 -5.27 2.27 16.75
N PHE A 18 -4.81 2.71 15.57
CA PHE A 18 -3.90 1.96 14.70
C PHE A 18 -2.51 1.79 15.35
N SER A 19 -1.97 0.56 15.36
CA SER A 19 -0.58 0.29 15.78
C SER A 19 0.30 -0.09 14.58
N PRO A 20 1.20 0.81 14.14
CA PRO A 20 2.21 0.50 13.13
C PRO A 20 3.08 -0.71 13.49
N GLU A 21 3.38 -0.91 14.78
CA GLU A 21 4.24 -1.98 15.26
C GLU A 21 3.65 -3.35 14.95
N LYS A 22 2.34 -3.52 15.09
CA LYS A 22 1.66 -4.78 14.76
C LYS A 22 1.71 -5.08 13.26
N ALA A 23 1.50 -4.07 12.43
CA ALA A 23 1.61 -4.21 10.98
C ALA A 23 3.03 -4.62 10.58
N VAL A 24 4.05 -4.02 11.19
CA VAL A 24 5.46 -4.37 10.99
C VAL A 24 5.75 -5.83 11.38
N GLN A 25 5.30 -6.28 12.56
CA GLN A 25 5.51 -7.67 12.98
C GLN A 25 4.80 -8.67 12.05
N HIS A 26 3.60 -8.33 11.59
CA HIS A 26 2.86 -9.19 10.66
C HIS A 26 3.57 -9.29 9.30
N ALA A 27 4.08 -8.17 8.77
CA ALA A 27 4.86 -8.18 7.53
C ALA A 27 6.12 -9.04 7.62
N LEU A 28 6.85 -8.97 8.75
CA LEU A 28 8.03 -9.79 9.00
C LEU A 28 7.68 -11.28 9.08
N GLN A 29 6.54 -11.61 9.71
CA GLN A 29 6.06 -12.99 9.75
C GLN A 29 5.68 -13.50 8.36
N MET A 30 4.98 -12.69 7.55
CA MET A 30 4.67 -13.06 6.15
C MET A 30 5.93 -13.36 5.35
N ALA A 31 6.98 -12.55 5.51
CA ALA A 31 8.26 -12.79 4.84
C ALA A 31 8.93 -14.08 5.34
N ALA A 32 8.93 -14.32 6.66
CA ALA A 32 9.45 -15.56 7.25
C ALA A 32 8.68 -16.81 6.78
N ASP A 33 7.37 -16.68 6.54
CA ASP A 33 6.51 -17.74 6.00
C ASP A 33 6.67 -17.93 4.48
N GLY A 34 7.54 -17.15 3.83
CA GLY A 34 7.92 -17.32 2.43
C GLY A 34 7.27 -16.34 1.44
N ALA A 35 6.65 -15.24 1.91
CA ALA A 35 6.18 -14.20 1.01
C ALA A 35 7.34 -13.50 0.29
N ALA A 36 7.39 -13.62 -1.04
CA ALA A 36 8.46 -13.03 -1.86
C ALA A 36 8.36 -11.50 -2.07
N ILE A 37 7.22 -10.88 -1.73
CA ILE A 37 6.93 -9.44 -1.81
C ILE A 37 5.90 -9.17 -0.71
N ILE A 38 6.01 -8.05 0.01
CA ILE A 38 4.98 -7.55 0.93
C ILE A 38 4.25 -6.39 0.26
N ASP A 39 2.94 -6.49 0.10
CA ASP A 39 2.08 -5.50 -0.55
C ASP A 39 1.27 -4.74 0.49
N ILE A 40 1.51 -3.43 0.60
CA ILE A 40 0.99 -2.58 1.68
C ILE A 40 -0.05 -1.63 1.11
N GLY A 41 -1.29 -1.75 1.57
CA GLY A 41 -2.40 -0.88 1.18
C GLY A 41 -2.99 -0.13 2.38
N GLY A 42 -3.18 1.19 2.26
CA GLY A 42 -3.79 2.03 3.30
C GLY A 42 -5.30 2.29 3.11
N GLU A 43 -5.84 1.84 1.99
CA GLU A 43 -7.22 1.99 1.55
C GLU A 43 -7.82 0.62 1.22
N SER A 44 -9.11 0.43 1.55
CA SER A 44 -9.82 -0.79 1.19
C SER A 44 -10.35 -0.67 -0.23
N THR A 45 -10.00 -1.63 -1.09
CA THR A 45 -10.54 -1.78 -2.45
C THR A 45 -11.82 -2.63 -2.51
N ARG A 46 -12.40 -2.98 -1.35
CA ARG A 46 -13.65 -3.75 -1.28
C ARG A 46 -14.85 -2.95 -1.82
N PRO A 47 -15.85 -3.62 -2.40
CA PRO A 47 -17.05 -2.96 -2.91
C PRO A 47 -17.77 -2.18 -1.80
N GLY A 48 -18.12 -0.92 -2.07
CA GLY A 48 -18.77 -0.03 -1.11
C GLY A 48 -17.88 0.57 -0.02
N ALA A 49 -16.55 0.37 -0.06
CA ALA A 49 -15.64 1.08 0.82
C ALA A 49 -15.59 2.58 0.48
N GLU A 50 -15.60 3.43 1.50
CA GLU A 50 -15.44 4.87 1.30
C GLU A 50 -13.99 5.21 0.94
N PRO A 51 -13.76 6.09 -0.04
CA PRO A 51 -12.42 6.57 -0.35
C PRO A 51 -11.76 7.25 0.86
N VAL A 52 -10.49 6.95 1.07
CA VAL A 52 -9.67 7.54 2.11
C VAL A 52 -8.95 8.76 1.54
N PRO A 53 -8.93 9.92 2.23
CA PRO A 53 -8.14 11.07 1.81
C PRO A 53 -6.66 10.70 1.65
N GLU A 54 -6.00 11.23 0.62
CA GLU A 54 -4.59 10.93 0.32
C GLU A 54 -3.67 11.09 1.54
N ALA A 55 -3.82 12.18 2.29
CA ALA A 55 -3.02 12.44 3.48
C ALA A 55 -3.21 11.38 4.59
N ASP A 56 -4.39 10.78 4.69
CA ASP A 56 -4.68 9.76 5.69
C ASP A 56 -4.12 8.40 5.26
N GLU A 57 -4.17 8.09 3.97
CA GLU A 57 -3.51 6.90 3.42
C GLU A 57 -1.99 6.99 3.60
N ILE A 58 -1.37 8.14 3.32
CA ILE A 58 0.06 8.39 3.58
C ILE A 58 0.41 8.15 5.05
N ARG A 59 -0.39 8.69 5.99
CA ARG A 59 -0.18 8.50 7.44
C ARG A 59 -0.25 7.04 7.88
N ARG A 60 -0.99 6.20 7.15
CA ARG A 60 -1.10 4.76 7.41
C ARG A 60 0.09 3.98 6.86
N VAL A 61 0.45 4.22 5.60
CA VAL A 61 1.42 3.37 4.89
C VAL A 61 2.87 3.76 5.13
N VAL A 62 3.19 5.06 5.16
CA VAL A 62 4.58 5.54 5.21
C VAL A 62 5.32 5.06 6.47
N PRO A 63 4.77 5.20 7.70
CA PRO A 63 5.49 4.76 8.90
C PRO A 63 5.81 3.26 8.90
N VAL A 64 4.93 2.44 8.30
CA VAL A 64 5.13 0.99 8.20
C VAL A 64 6.21 0.67 7.17
N ILE A 65 6.22 1.35 6.03
CA ILE A 65 7.25 1.18 4.99
C ILE A 65 8.63 1.58 5.54
N GLU A 66 8.76 2.75 6.18
CA GLU A 66 10.03 3.22 6.77
C GLU A 66 10.57 2.23 7.80
N ALA A 67 9.69 1.69 8.65
CA ALA A 67 10.06 0.71 9.66
C ALA A 67 10.47 -0.65 9.07
N LEU A 68 9.99 -1.01 7.87
CA LEU A 68 10.25 -2.29 7.23
C LEU A 68 11.41 -2.27 6.24
N GLN A 69 11.71 -1.14 5.59
CA GLN A 69 12.69 -1.05 4.49
C GLN A 69 14.05 -1.66 4.85
N SER A 70 14.52 -1.47 6.09
CA SER A 70 15.81 -1.98 6.56
C SER A 70 15.75 -3.38 7.20
N ARG A 71 14.55 -3.96 7.33
CA ARG A 71 14.29 -5.20 8.08
C ARG A 71 13.77 -6.34 7.20
N LEU A 72 13.22 -6.02 6.02
CA LEU A 72 12.78 -7.01 5.05
C LEU A 72 13.89 -7.28 4.02
N GLU A 73 14.10 -8.56 3.73
CA GLU A 73 14.96 -8.99 2.60
C GLU A 73 14.19 -9.06 1.28
N VAL A 74 12.86 -8.95 1.34
CA VAL A 74 11.96 -8.99 0.19
C VAL A 74 11.46 -7.59 -0.18
N PRO A 75 11.16 -7.31 -1.47
CA PRO A 75 10.65 -6.02 -1.89
C PRO A 75 9.33 -5.64 -1.20
N ILE A 76 9.18 -4.34 -0.96
CA ILE A 76 7.93 -3.72 -0.49
C ILE A 76 7.21 -3.13 -1.70
N SER A 77 5.95 -3.52 -1.86
CA SER A 77 4.98 -2.96 -2.80
C SER A 77 4.03 -2.02 -2.07
N VAL A 78 3.64 -0.92 -2.71
CA VAL A 78 2.53 -0.07 -2.28
C VAL A 78 1.32 -0.32 -3.17
N ASP A 79 0.20 -0.72 -2.56
CA ASP A 79 -1.10 -0.87 -3.23
C ASP A 79 -1.85 0.46 -3.14
N THR A 80 -1.79 1.24 -4.22
CA THR A 80 -2.45 2.54 -4.30
C THR A 80 -2.65 2.99 -5.74
N GLN A 81 -3.71 3.76 -5.96
CA GLN A 81 -3.97 4.49 -7.21
C GLN A 81 -3.62 5.99 -7.09
N LYS A 82 -3.27 6.47 -5.88
CA LYS A 82 -3.11 7.90 -5.61
C LYS A 82 -1.68 8.38 -5.87
N PRO A 83 -1.47 9.38 -6.76
CA PRO A 83 -0.12 9.84 -7.13
C PRO A 83 0.72 10.34 -5.96
N GLY A 84 0.12 11.00 -4.96
CA GLY A 84 0.87 11.46 -3.78
C GLY A 84 1.30 10.31 -2.87
N VAL A 85 0.47 9.26 -2.76
CA VAL A 85 0.82 8.04 -2.00
C VAL A 85 1.96 7.29 -2.70
N MET A 86 1.90 7.14 -4.03
CA MET A 86 2.99 6.51 -4.81
C MET A 86 4.34 7.17 -4.49
N ARG A 87 4.41 8.51 -4.60
CA ARG A 87 5.64 9.27 -4.33
C ARG A 87 6.11 9.08 -2.88
N ALA A 88 5.21 9.27 -1.92
CA ALA A 88 5.56 9.20 -0.51
C ALA A 88 6.03 7.78 -0.10
N ALA A 89 5.36 6.75 -0.60
CA ALA A 89 5.71 5.35 -0.32
C ALA A 89 7.06 4.96 -0.92
N VAL A 90 7.33 5.35 -2.18
CA VAL A 90 8.63 5.07 -2.81
C VAL A 90 9.75 5.84 -2.12
N GLN A 91 9.52 7.10 -1.76
CA GLN A 91 10.48 7.88 -0.96
C GLN A 91 10.79 7.22 0.40
N ALA A 92 9.79 6.58 1.01
CA ALA A 92 9.92 5.84 2.27
C ALA A 92 10.62 4.48 2.12
N GLY A 93 10.79 3.97 0.89
CA GLY A 93 11.49 2.72 0.62
C GLY A 93 10.68 1.63 -0.10
N ALA A 94 9.46 1.91 -0.55
CA ALA A 94 8.75 0.99 -1.44
C ALA A 94 9.51 0.86 -2.78
N GLY A 95 9.69 -0.37 -3.23
CA GLY A 95 10.42 -0.70 -4.46
C GLY A 95 9.52 -1.12 -5.62
N PHE A 96 8.19 -1.02 -5.45
CA PHE A 96 7.20 -1.51 -6.41
C PHE A 96 5.87 -0.77 -6.21
N ILE A 97 5.19 -0.39 -7.30
CA ILE A 97 3.84 0.18 -7.27
C ILE A 97 2.85 -0.86 -7.77
N ASN A 98 1.82 -1.16 -6.99
CA ASN A 98 0.68 -1.97 -7.39
C ASN A 98 -0.54 -1.06 -7.57
N ASP A 99 -0.97 -0.82 -8.82
CA ASP A 99 -2.08 0.08 -9.11
C ASP A 99 -3.24 -0.65 -9.80
N VAL A 100 -4.31 -0.84 -9.03
CA VAL A 100 -5.57 -1.45 -9.48
C VAL A 100 -6.30 -0.63 -10.56
N ASN A 101 -6.00 0.66 -10.65
CA ASN A 101 -6.56 1.59 -11.64
C ASN A 101 -5.64 1.79 -12.86
N ALA A 102 -4.52 1.07 -12.93
CA ALA A 102 -3.58 1.07 -14.06
C ALA A 102 -3.11 2.48 -14.49
N LEU A 103 -2.71 3.30 -13.53
CA LEU A 103 -2.18 4.67 -13.69
C LEU A 103 -3.16 5.64 -14.38
N ARG A 104 -4.46 5.37 -14.31
CA ARG A 104 -5.49 6.24 -14.92
C ARG A 104 -5.86 7.45 -14.05
N GLU A 105 -5.54 7.44 -12.77
CA GLU A 105 -5.72 8.62 -11.92
C GLU A 105 -4.88 9.80 -12.45
N PRO A 106 -5.43 11.04 -12.49
CA PRO A 106 -4.70 12.21 -12.95
C PRO A 106 -3.36 12.37 -12.21
N GLY A 107 -2.24 12.33 -12.95
CA GLY A 107 -0.89 12.47 -12.42
C GLY A 107 -0.23 11.17 -11.93
N ALA A 108 -0.92 10.01 -11.99
CA ALA A 108 -0.36 8.73 -11.57
C ALA A 108 0.77 8.27 -12.50
N LEU A 109 0.61 8.47 -13.81
CA LEU A 109 1.65 8.15 -14.79
C LEU A 109 2.94 8.95 -14.54
N ASP A 110 2.81 10.26 -14.28
CA ASP A 110 3.95 11.13 -13.96
C ASP A 110 4.61 10.71 -12.64
N ALA A 111 3.81 10.41 -11.61
CA ALA A 111 4.32 9.92 -10.33
C ALA A 111 5.10 8.60 -10.49
N ALA A 112 4.56 7.63 -11.24
CA ALA A 112 5.22 6.36 -11.50
C ALA A 112 6.54 6.55 -12.28
N ALA A 113 6.54 7.44 -13.29
CA ALA A 113 7.74 7.78 -14.06
C ALA A 113 8.82 8.45 -13.18
N GLU A 114 8.43 9.37 -12.30
CA GLU A 114 9.33 10.01 -11.32
C GLU A 114 9.90 9.01 -10.31
N CYS A 115 9.08 8.06 -9.84
CA CYS A 115 9.50 7.06 -8.87
C CYS A 115 10.52 6.06 -9.43
N GLY A 116 10.46 5.77 -10.74
CA GLY A 116 11.45 4.90 -11.40
C GLY A 116 11.47 3.45 -10.90
N VAL A 117 10.37 2.98 -10.29
CA VAL A 117 10.20 1.60 -9.79
C VAL A 117 9.30 0.79 -10.72
N PRO A 118 9.38 -0.56 -10.70
CA PRO A 118 8.43 -1.40 -11.42
C PRO A 118 6.97 -1.16 -11.00
N VAL A 119 6.05 -1.31 -11.95
CA VAL A 119 4.61 -1.07 -11.76
C VAL A 119 3.80 -2.29 -12.20
N CYS A 120 2.88 -2.75 -11.34
CA CYS A 120 1.80 -3.67 -11.71
C CYS A 120 0.59 -2.87 -12.22
N LEU A 121 0.10 -3.23 -13.41
CA LEU A 121 -1.11 -2.65 -13.98
C LEU A 121 -2.22 -3.69 -13.96
N MET A 122 -3.29 -3.42 -13.21
CA MET A 122 -4.45 -4.31 -13.19
C MET A 122 -5.50 -3.87 -14.21
N HIS A 123 -6.03 -4.82 -14.99
CA HIS A 123 -7.22 -4.54 -15.80
C HIS A 123 -8.46 -4.55 -14.91
N MET A 124 -9.30 -3.52 -15.07
CA MET A 124 -10.56 -3.39 -14.37
C MET A 124 -11.61 -2.81 -15.33
N ARG A 125 -12.83 -3.38 -15.32
CA ARG A 125 -13.96 -2.93 -16.16
C ARG A 125 -14.97 -2.18 -15.30
N GLY A 126 -15.16 -0.89 -15.53
CA GLY A 126 -15.99 -0.03 -14.67
C GLY A 126 -15.16 0.58 -13.54
N ASP A 127 -15.83 0.97 -12.45
CA ASP A 127 -15.21 1.59 -11.27
C ASP A 127 -15.06 0.58 -10.12
N PRO A 128 -13.98 0.68 -9.29
CA PRO A 128 -13.70 -0.30 -8.24
C PRO A 128 -14.86 -0.46 -7.24
N GLY A 129 -15.54 0.65 -6.92
CA GLY A 129 -16.64 0.65 -5.94
C GLY A 129 -17.94 0.01 -6.43
N THR A 130 -18.04 -0.40 -7.70
CA THR A 130 -19.28 -0.91 -8.32
C THR A 130 -19.24 -2.36 -8.78
N MET A 131 -18.10 -3.05 -8.59
CA MET A 131 -17.91 -4.47 -8.90
C MET A 131 -17.92 -5.35 -7.67
#